data_AF-A0A3D3Q9S3-F1
#
_entry.id   AF-A0A3D3Q9S3-F1
#
_cell.length_a   1.000
_cell.length_b   1.000
_cell.length_c   1.000
_cell.angle_alpha   90.00
_cell.angle_beta   90.00
_cell.angle_gamma   90.00
#
_symmetry.space_group_name_H-M   'P 1'
#
loop_
_entity.id
_entity.type
_entity.pdbx_description
1 polymer ?
#
loop_
_entity_poly.entity_id
_entity_poly.type
_entity_poly.pdbx_seq_one_letter_code
_entity_poly.pdbx_strand_id
1 'polypeptide(L)' 'MPNEIIDRSLFDKAIDLTAMALRGAMGGENSQPPAYAAEVFREIWGALKEAAQDLPDRARAGF' A
#
# COMPACT_ATOMS: atom_id res chain seq x y z
N MET A 1 -17.16 -13.36 1.35
CA MET A 1 -16.04 -14.31 1.54
C MET A 1 -15.05 -13.67 2.51
N PRO A 2 -14.29 -14.42 3.34
CA PRO A 2 -13.47 -13.81 4.41
C PRO A 2 -12.35 -12.88 3.92
N ASN A 3 -11.93 -12.99 2.66
CA ASN A 3 -10.80 -12.23 2.10
C ASN A 3 -11.12 -10.77 1.73
N GLU A 4 -12.38 -10.39 1.49
CA GLU A 4 -12.69 -9.05 0.94
C GLU A 4 -12.43 -7.90 1.93
N ILE A 5 -12.58 -8.14 3.23
CA ILE A 5 -12.34 -7.12 4.28
C ILE A 5 -10.84 -6.89 4.46
N ILE A 6 -10.04 -7.98 4.46
CA ILE A 6 -8.57 -7.91 4.50
C ILE A 6 -8.06 -7.18 3.26
N ASP A 7 -8.55 -7.53 2.08
CA ASP A 7 -8.11 -6.92 0.81
C ASP A 7 -8.38 -5.41 0.81
N ARG A 8 -9.53 -4.99 1.35
CA ARG A 8 -9.86 -3.56 1.46
C ARG A 8 -8.98 -2.83 2.48
N SER A 9 -8.79 -3.40 3.66
CA SER A 9 -7.94 -2.83 4.71
C SER A 9 -6.49 -2.69 4.24
N LEU A 10 -5.98 -3.70 3.53
CA LEU A 10 -4.64 -3.71 2.95
C LEU A 10 -4.51 -2.63 1.87
N PHE A 11 -5.54 -2.45 1.04
CA PHE A 11 -5.59 -1.44 0.00
C PHE A 11 -5.60 -0.02 0.57
N ASP A 12 -6.45 0.24 1.58
CA ASP A 12 -6.52 1.53 2.26
C ASP A 12 -5.16 1.87 2.91
N LYS A 13 -4.49 0.87 3.51
CA LYS A 13 -3.14 1.05 4.07
C LYS A 13 -2.09 1.37 2.99
N ALA A 14 -2.21 0.77 1.80
CA ALA A 14 -1.31 1.05 0.69
C ALA A 14 -1.45 2.50 0.21
N ILE A 15 -2.68 3.02 0.14
CA ILE A 15 -2.95 4.42 -0.22
C ILE A 15 -2.27 5.36 0.78
N ASP A 16 -2.47 5.13 2.07
CA ASP A 16 -1.90 5.98 3.13
C ASP A 16 -0.38 6.04 3.06
N LEU A 17 0.28 4.88 2.96
CA LEU A 17 1.74 4.79 2.88
C LEU A 17 2.28 5.46 1.61
N THR A 18 1.58 5.30 0.48
CA THR A 18 1.93 5.97 -0.77
C THR A 18 1.84 7.48 -0.62
N ALA A 19 0.74 7.98 -0.05
CA ALA A 19 0.54 9.42 0.17
C ALA A 19 1.58 10.01 1.13
N MET A 20 2.01 9.25 2.14
CA MET A 20 3.11 9.65 3.04
C MET A 20 4.45 9.73 2.29
N ALA A 21 4.79 8.70 1.50
CA ALA A 21 6.03 8.65 0.72
C ALA A 21 6.12 9.78 -0.32
N LEU A 22 4.98 10.14 -0.93
CA LEU A 22 4.92 11.24 -1.90
C LEU A 22 5.04 12.63 -1.28
N ARG A 23 4.79 12.77 0.03
CA ARG A 23 4.73 14.07 0.74
C ARG A 23 6.07 14.82 0.82
N GLY A 24 7.16 14.26 0.30
CA GLY A 24 8.44 14.94 0.09
C GLY A 24 8.99 14.88 -1.34
N ALA A 25 8.31 14.17 -2.24
CA ALA A 25 8.77 13.91 -3.60
C ALA A 25 8.03 14.73 -4.68
N MET A 26 6.91 15.38 -4.30
CA MET A 26 6.10 16.18 -5.20
C MET A 26 5.89 17.61 -4.67
N GLY A 27 6.00 18.63 -5.53
CA GLY A 27 5.57 20.01 -5.24
C GLY A 27 6.63 21.12 -5.36
N GLY A 28 7.85 20.83 -5.81
CA GLY A 28 8.92 21.83 -6.02
C GLY A 28 9.78 21.61 -7.27
N GLU A 29 10.80 22.46 -7.47
CA GLU A 29 11.84 22.22 -8.48
C GLU A 29 12.58 20.90 -8.14
N ASN A 30 12.72 19.99 -9.12
CA ASN A 30 13.14 18.59 -8.98
C ASN A 30 12.09 17.61 -8.41
N SER A 31 10.79 17.93 -8.51
CA SER A 31 9.74 16.96 -8.21
C SER A 31 9.84 15.73 -9.11
N GLN A 32 9.47 14.58 -8.55
CA GLN A 32 9.33 13.35 -9.31
C GLN A 32 8.17 13.47 -10.33
N PRO A 33 8.26 12.76 -11.47
CA PRO A 33 7.19 12.78 -12.47
C PRO A 33 5.92 12.16 -11.91
N PRO A 34 4.72 12.49 -12.44
CA PRO A 34 3.45 11.93 -11.96
C PRO A 34 3.41 10.39 -11.92
N ALA A 35 4.14 9.72 -12.83
CA ALA A 35 4.25 8.27 -12.87
C ALA A 35 4.87 7.66 -11.59
N TYR A 36 5.71 8.42 -10.89
CA TYR A 36 6.36 8.00 -9.65
C TYR A 36 5.35 7.60 -8.56
N ALA A 37 4.22 8.31 -8.48
CA ALA A 37 3.15 7.95 -7.54
C ALA A 37 2.58 6.54 -7.79
N ALA A 38 2.43 6.16 -9.05
CA ALA A 38 1.95 4.83 -9.42
C ALA A 38 3.00 3.74 -9.21
N GLU A 39 4.28 4.07 -9.29
CA GLU A 39 5.39 3.14 -8.99
C GLU A 39 5.47 2.87 -7.49
N VAL A 40 5.50 3.93 -6.67
CA VAL A 40 5.48 3.85 -5.20
C VAL A 40 4.27 3.04 -4.72
N PHE A 41 3.07 3.29 -5.26
CA PHE A 41 1.88 2.51 -4.92
C PHE A 41 2.03 1.03 -5.25
N ARG A 42 2.54 0.70 -6.45
CA ARG A 42 2.71 -0.70 -6.89
C ARG A 42 3.67 -1.46 -5.99
N GLU A 43 4.78 -0.85 -5.60
CA GLU A 43 5.76 -1.45 -4.70
C GLU A 43 5.19 -1.71 -3.31
N ILE A 44 4.53 -0.71 -2.73
CA ILE A 44 3.88 -0.83 -1.41
C ILE A 44 2.78 -1.91 -1.44
N TRP A 45 1.94 -1.91 -2.47
CA TRP A 45 0.87 -2.89 -2.62
C TRP A 45 1.42 -4.32 -2.78
N GLY A 46 2.50 -4.49 -3.54
CA GLY A 46 3.19 -5.77 -3.68
C GLY A 46 3.68 -6.29 -2.33
N ALA A 47 4.43 -5.46 -1.60
CA ALA A 47 5.01 -5.81 -0.31
C ALA A 47 3.94 -6.15 0.74
N LEU A 48 2.84 -5.39 0.77
CA LEU A 48 1.74 -5.67 1.70
C LEU A 48 1.04 -7.00 1.40
N LYS A 49 0.83 -7.33 0.12
CA LYS A 49 0.23 -8.62 -0.26
C LYS A 49 1.13 -9.80 0.09
N GLU A 50 2.44 -9.66 -0.12
CA GLU A 50 3.42 -10.69 0.29
C GLU A 50 3.41 -10.86 1.80
N ALA A 51 3.50 -9.77 2.57
CA ALA A 51 3.42 -9.83 4.03
C ALA A 51 2.10 -10.44 4.54
N ALA A 52 0.99 -10.21 3.83
CA ALA A 52 -0.29 -10.81 4.15
C ALA A 52 -0.34 -12.33 3.89
N GLN A 53 0.55 -12.87 3.04
CA GLN A 53 0.69 -14.32 2.84
C GLN A 53 1.32 -15.01 4.06
N ASP A 54 2.19 -14.30 4.78
CA ASP A 54 2.92 -14.82 5.94
C ASP A 54 2.15 -14.69 7.27
N LEU A 55 0.97 -14.04 7.25
CA LEU A 55 0.13 -13.93 8.45
C LEU A 55 -0.46 -15.30 8.82
N PRO A 56 -0.37 -15.73 10.10
CA PRO A 56 -1.00 -16.97 10.55
C PRO A 56 -2.53 -16.89 10.37
N ASP A 57 -3.18 -18.01 10.05
CA ASP A 57 -4.60 -18.05 9.68
C ASP A 57 -5.56 -17.45 10.74
N ARG A 58 -5.18 -17.47 12.03
CA ARG A 58 -5.92 -16.79 13.10
C ARG A 58 -5.92 -15.26 12.99
N ALA A 59 -4.88 -14.67 12.40
CA ALA A 59 -4.75 -13.23 12.21
C ALA A 59 -5.50 -12.73 10.98
N ARG A 60 -5.70 -13.58 9.95
CA ARG A 60 -6.52 -13.23 8.78
C ARG A 60 -8.00 -13.03 9.13
N ALA A 61 -8.54 -13.79 10.07
CA ALA A 61 -9.96 -13.73 10.41
C ALA A 61 -10.39 -12.52 11.27
N GLY A 62 -9.47 -11.62 11.65
CA GLY A 62 -9.70 -10.62 12.71
C GLY A 62 -9.51 -9.14 12.33
N PHE A 63 -9.37 -8.81 11.05
CA PHE A 63 -9.30 -7.43 10.54
C PHE A 63 -10.53 -7.08 9.70
#